data_AF-L0RGJ2-F1
#
_entry.id   AF-L0RGJ2-F1
#
_cell.length_a   1.000
_cell.length_b   1.000
_cell.length_c   1.000
_cell.angle_alpha   90.00
_cell.angle_beta   90.00
_cell.angle_gamma   90.00
#
_symmetry.space_group_name_H-M   'P 1'
#
loop_
_entity.id
_entity.type
_entity.pdbx_description
1 polymer ?
#
loop_
_entity_poly.entity_id
_entity_poly.type
_entity_poly.pdbx_seq_one_letter_code
_entity_poly.pdbx_strand_id
1 'polypeptide(L)'
;MMQSKVDTRFLGTIQNSFYGIPNLPEPVKQFFMFLGIGLTVLIISYFIRKYGVINLMTSGVKESVRSLFSKKKKTAKPKKNSKTPWKALTDQDILERLVMTRAELDISGERSGQRTLAAIANVAGTENIDVVVTFKDLVTESLLIPGAKVKCIFAEMLKDSKKVNAFVGIVKSYTKDKGAVITRTSSFGYIKRRVFARRKVADQRYIKIKIWRLEDENFDIDFLLDKAEPDILIDNRKNVGAVMKVPQIIDISKGGIALYGSVREGGNMVSRNDKILLCMLIYMPKRKTFQPHLIYAEVRAAKSAGNGMSRLSFQFLRSLKIPARKRSTLFKGQSVMAMNLAQNEKN
;
A
#
# COMPACT_ATOMS: atom_id res chain seq x y z
N MET A 1 20.12 -5.10 -23.94
CA MET A 1 19.01 -5.94 -23.43
C MET A 1 19.43 -6.57 -22.10
N MET A 2 19.03 -5.98 -20.97
CA MET A 2 19.26 -6.57 -19.64
C MET A 2 17.89 -6.86 -19.02
N GLN A 3 17.55 -8.15 -18.98
CA GLN A 3 16.39 -8.68 -18.28
C GLN A 3 16.44 -8.25 -16.82
N SER A 4 15.43 -7.48 -16.41
CA SER A 4 15.16 -7.18 -15.02
C SER A 4 14.82 -8.49 -14.30
N LYS A 5 15.77 -9.03 -13.53
CA LYS A 5 15.52 -10.05 -12.50
C LYS A 5 14.68 -9.43 -11.38
N VAL A 6 13.43 -9.08 -11.68
CA VAL A 6 12.42 -8.75 -10.68
C VAL A 6 11.81 -10.06 -10.23
N ASP A 7 12.39 -10.60 -9.17
CA ASP A 7 11.82 -11.55 -8.22
C ASP A 7 10.70 -12.47 -8.74
N THR A 8 11.09 -13.59 -9.34
CA THR A 8 10.26 -14.80 -9.42
C THR A 8 9.75 -15.29 -8.05
N ARG A 9 10.37 -14.84 -6.95
CA ARG A 9 9.89 -15.06 -5.57
C ARG A 9 8.60 -14.30 -5.23
N PHE A 10 8.31 -13.20 -5.93
CA PHE A 10 7.09 -12.40 -5.74
C PHE A 10 5.84 -13.08 -6.32
N LEU A 11 5.98 -13.81 -7.44
CA LEU A 11 4.89 -14.59 -8.03
C LEU A 11 4.55 -15.82 -7.18
N GLY A 12 5.56 -16.50 -6.63
CA GLY A 12 5.34 -17.69 -5.78
C GLY A 12 4.64 -17.41 -4.45
N THR A 13 4.80 -16.22 -3.86
CA THR A 13 4.12 -15.88 -2.59
C THR A 13 2.65 -15.49 -2.77
N ILE A 14 2.27 -15.00 -3.95
CA ILE A 14 0.89 -14.56 -4.23
C ILE A 14 -0.01 -15.75 -4.59
N GLN A 15 0.50 -16.75 -5.31
CA GLN A 15 -0.25 -17.99 -5.55
C GLN A 15 -0.60 -18.73 -4.24
N ASN A 16 0.28 -18.67 -3.24
CA ASN A 16 0.06 -19.34 -1.95
C ASN A 16 -0.86 -18.57 -0.97
N SER A 17 -1.16 -17.28 -1.23
CA SER A 17 -1.95 -16.44 -0.32
C SER A 17 -3.44 -16.40 -0.66
N PHE A 18 -3.80 -16.84 -1.86
CA PHE A 18 -5.19 -16.96 -2.32
C PHE A 18 -5.36 -18.37 -2.89
N TYR A 19 -5.61 -19.36 -2.02
CA TYR A 19 -6.21 -20.62 -2.44
C TYR A 19 -7.67 -20.34 -2.85
N GLY A 20 -7.86 -19.67 -3.99
CA GLY A 20 -8.96 -20.03 -4.86
C GLY A 20 -8.51 -21.28 -5.59
N ILE A 21 -9.31 -22.34 -5.54
CA ILE A 21 -9.11 -23.50 -6.40
C ILE A 21 -8.97 -22.92 -7.82
N PRO A 22 -7.89 -23.21 -8.57
CA PRO A 22 -7.78 -22.77 -9.97
C PRO A 22 -9.06 -23.20 -10.69
N ASN A 23 -9.47 -22.47 -11.75
CA ASN A 23 -10.65 -22.87 -12.52
C ASN A 23 -10.38 -24.26 -13.12
N LEU A 24 -10.78 -25.32 -12.40
CA LEU A 24 -10.57 -26.69 -12.80
C LEU A 24 -11.49 -26.96 -13.99
N PRO A 25 -11.02 -27.68 -15.01
CA PRO A 25 -11.90 -28.17 -16.08
C PRO A 25 -13.10 -28.90 -15.47
N GLU A 26 -14.28 -28.72 -16.06
CA GLU A 26 -15.52 -29.28 -15.53
C GLU A 26 -15.47 -30.81 -15.25
N PRO A 27 -14.80 -31.64 -16.07
CA PRO A 27 -14.62 -33.06 -15.78
C PRO A 27 -13.85 -33.32 -14.48
N VAL A 28 -12.89 -32.46 -14.14
CA VAL A 28 -12.07 -32.60 -12.92
C VAL A 28 -12.89 -32.21 -11.69
N LYS A 29 -13.75 -31.21 -11.79
CA LYS A 29 -14.69 -30.87 -10.68
C LYS A 29 -15.65 -32.02 -10.40
N GLN A 30 -16.21 -32.63 -11.45
CA GLN A 30 -17.11 -33.78 -11.32
C GLN A 30 -16.38 -34.96 -10.66
N PHE A 31 -15.14 -35.25 -11.08
CA PHE A 31 -14.34 -36.31 -10.45
C PHE A 31 -14.15 -36.09 -8.94
N PHE A 32 -13.73 -34.89 -8.52
CA PHE A 32 -13.56 -34.60 -7.09
C PHE A 32 -14.88 -34.62 -6.30
N MET A 33 -15.99 -34.23 -6.93
CA MET A 33 -17.32 -34.32 -6.33
C MET A 33 -17.72 -35.79 -6.08
N PHE A 34 -17.56 -36.67 -7.08
CA PHE A 34 -17.84 -38.10 -6.91
C PHE A 34 -16.92 -38.77 -5.90
N LEU A 35 -15.63 -38.41 -5.91
CA LEU A 35 -14.66 -38.89 -4.92
C LEU A 35 -15.11 -38.48 -3.50
N GLY A 36 -15.51 -37.22 -3.32
CA GLY A 36 -16.00 -36.71 -2.05
C GLY A 36 -17.26 -37.45 -1.58
N ILE A 37 -18.25 -37.62 -2.45
CA ILE A 37 -19.48 -38.38 -2.15
C ILE A 37 -19.14 -39.81 -1.74
N GLY A 38 -18.29 -40.50 -2.50
CA GLY A 38 -17.88 -41.88 -2.19
C GLY A 38 -17.19 -42.01 -0.83
N LEU A 39 -16.28 -41.08 -0.50
CA LEU A 39 -15.60 -41.03 0.79
C LEU A 39 -16.58 -40.76 1.94
N THR A 40 -17.56 -39.88 1.72
CA THR A 40 -18.59 -39.55 2.71
C THR A 40 -19.49 -40.76 2.98
N VAL A 41 -19.92 -41.47 1.94
CA VAL A 41 -20.69 -42.71 2.08
C VAL A 41 -19.89 -43.77 2.83
N LEU A 42 -18.60 -43.96 2.50
CA LEU A 42 -17.72 -44.89 3.22
C LEU A 42 -17.61 -44.55 4.71
N ILE A 43 -17.44 -43.28 5.04
CA ILE A 43 -17.39 -42.80 6.43
C ILE A 43 -18.72 -43.11 7.13
N ILE A 44 -19.85 -42.76 6.53
CA ILE A 44 -21.19 -43.01 7.09
C ILE A 44 -21.41 -44.52 7.29
N SER A 45 -21.08 -45.36 6.30
CA SER A 45 -21.18 -46.81 6.40
C SER A 45 -20.27 -47.37 7.51
N TYR A 46 -19.06 -46.85 7.66
CA TYR A 46 -18.16 -47.22 8.76
C TYR A 46 -18.77 -46.86 10.12
N PHE A 47 -19.30 -45.65 10.27
CA PHE A 47 -19.94 -45.22 11.52
C PHE A 47 -21.20 -46.03 11.86
N ILE A 48 -22.04 -46.31 10.87
CA ILE A 48 -23.24 -47.17 11.04
C ILE A 48 -22.82 -48.57 11.50
N ARG A 49 -21.79 -49.15 10.86
CA ARG A 49 -21.29 -50.49 11.20
C ARG A 49 -20.66 -50.54 12.61
N LYS A 50 -19.98 -49.47 13.02
CA LYS A 50 -19.23 -49.44 14.29
C LYS A 50 -20.09 -49.05 15.50
N TYR A 51 -21.05 -48.15 15.33
CA TYR A 51 -21.79 -47.55 16.46
C TYR A 51 -23.30 -47.86 16.45
N GLY A 52 -23.81 -48.50 15.40
CA GLY A 52 -25.24 -48.74 15.21
C GLY A 52 -26.02 -47.48 14.83
N VAL A 53 -27.13 -47.66 14.11
CA VAL A 53 -27.94 -46.55 13.55
C VAL A 53 -28.54 -45.65 14.65
N ILE A 54 -28.81 -46.20 15.84
CA ILE A 54 -29.59 -45.56 16.91
C ILE A 54 -28.78 -44.48 17.68
N ASN A 55 -27.45 -44.60 17.76
CA ASN A 55 -26.61 -43.64 18.50
C ASN A 55 -26.18 -42.41 17.67
N LEU A 56 -26.33 -42.46 16.35
CA LEU A 56 -25.89 -41.39 15.45
C LEU A 56 -26.93 -40.27 15.33
N MET A 57 -28.22 -40.61 15.42
CA MET A 57 -29.33 -39.64 15.38
C MET A 57 -29.52 -38.89 16.71
N THR A 58 -29.23 -39.53 17.84
CA THR A 58 -29.54 -38.97 19.18
C THR A 58 -28.44 -38.04 19.72
N SER A 59 -27.22 -38.14 19.20
CA SER A 59 -26.10 -37.26 19.58
C SER A 59 -26.08 -35.94 18.82
N GLY A 60 -26.39 -35.93 17.52
CA GLY A 60 -26.35 -34.72 16.68
C GLY A 60 -27.42 -33.65 17.01
N VAL A 61 -28.57 -34.06 17.56
CA VAL A 61 -29.68 -33.14 17.87
C VAL A 61 -29.44 -32.37 19.18
N LYS A 62 -28.73 -32.96 20.16
CA LYS A 62 -28.51 -32.30 21.47
C LYS A 62 -27.47 -31.17 21.43
N GLU A 63 -26.49 -31.23 20.53
CA GLU A 63 -25.47 -30.17 20.42
C GLU A 63 -25.95 -28.93 19.65
N SER A 64 -26.84 -29.12 18.65
CA SER A 64 -27.33 -28.00 17.83
C SER A 64 -28.26 -27.07 18.61
N VAL A 65 -29.09 -27.60 19.52
CA VAL A 65 -30.08 -26.81 20.28
C VAL A 65 -29.43 -25.96 21.39
N ARG A 66 -28.30 -26.38 21.97
CA ARG A 66 -27.59 -25.59 23.00
C ARG A 66 -26.84 -24.38 22.44
N SER A 67 -26.50 -24.38 21.15
CA SER A 67 -25.76 -23.27 20.52
C SER A 67 -26.63 -22.07 20.14
N LEU A 68 -27.95 -22.24 20.04
CA LEU A 68 -28.90 -21.22 19.57
C LEU A 68 -29.44 -20.29 20.66
N PHE A 69 -29.34 -20.65 21.94
CA PHE A 69 -29.95 -19.89 23.05
C PHE A 69 -28.97 -19.04 23.89
N SER A 70 -27.70 -18.92 23.48
CA SER A 70 -26.68 -18.15 24.19
C SER A 70 -26.16 -16.98 23.34
N LYS A 71 -26.92 -15.88 23.27
CA LYS A 71 -26.35 -14.55 22.93
C LYS A 71 -27.29 -13.40 23.33
N LYS A 72 -27.16 -12.97 24.59
CA LYS A 72 -27.65 -11.67 25.08
C LYS A 72 -26.87 -10.54 24.40
N LYS A 73 -27.57 -9.70 23.62
CA LYS A 73 -27.06 -8.49 22.97
C LYS A 73 -26.86 -7.39 24.04
N LYS A 74 -25.62 -6.99 24.32
CA LYS A 74 -25.32 -5.70 24.98
C LYS A 74 -24.83 -4.71 23.92
N THR A 75 -25.62 -3.67 23.69
CA THR A 75 -25.29 -2.51 22.86
C THR A 75 -24.33 -1.60 23.63
N ALA A 76 -23.09 -1.50 23.17
CA ALA A 76 -22.11 -0.55 23.66
C ALA A 76 -21.78 0.48 22.57
N LYS A 77 -22.01 1.77 22.87
CA LYS A 77 -21.60 2.91 22.05
C LYS A 77 -20.07 2.93 21.88
N PRO A 78 -19.53 3.33 20.71
CA PRO A 78 -18.10 3.22 20.47
C PRO A 78 -17.33 4.35 21.15
N LYS A 79 -16.47 4.00 22.12
CA LYS A 79 -15.36 4.84 22.55
C LYS A 79 -14.31 4.89 21.44
N LYS A 80 -14.05 6.09 20.93
CA LYS A 80 -12.85 6.40 20.12
C LYS A 80 -11.61 6.24 21.00
N ASN A 81 -10.58 5.60 20.44
CA ASN A 81 -9.23 5.36 20.97
C ASN A 81 -9.00 4.01 21.65
N SER A 82 -8.77 2.97 20.85
CA SER A 82 -7.88 1.88 21.23
C SER A 82 -6.96 1.53 20.06
N LYS A 83 -5.66 1.43 20.33
CA LYS A 83 -4.61 0.97 19.38
C LYS A 83 -4.73 -0.52 19.04
N THR A 84 -5.86 -1.15 19.36
CA THR A 84 -6.13 -2.56 19.08
C THR A 84 -6.79 -2.68 17.72
N PRO A 85 -6.29 -3.57 16.83
CA PRO A 85 -6.93 -3.79 15.54
C PRO A 85 -8.35 -4.30 15.78
N TRP A 86 -9.32 -3.71 15.08
CA TRP A 86 -10.71 -4.11 15.19
C TRP A 86 -10.90 -5.55 14.72
N LYS A 87 -11.74 -6.32 15.42
CA LYS A 87 -11.97 -7.75 15.19
C LYS A 87 -13.34 -7.96 14.52
N ALA A 88 -13.32 -8.51 13.32
CA ALA A 88 -14.48 -9.01 12.59
C ALA A 88 -14.73 -10.49 12.92
N LEU A 89 -15.99 -10.89 12.99
CA LEU A 89 -16.39 -12.30 13.08
C LEU A 89 -16.82 -12.83 11.70
N THR A 90 -17.42 -11.98 10.87
CA THR A 90 -17.93 -12.36 9.54
C THR A 90 -17.39 -11.47 8.42
N ASP A 91 -17.53 -11.92 7.17
CA ASP A 91 -17.25 -11.09 5.98
C ASP A 91 -18.17 -9.87 5.94
N GLN A 92 -19.41 -10.02 6.40
CA GLN A 92 -20.39 -8.95 6.44
C GLN A 92 -19.98 -7.85 7.42
N ASP A 93 -19.43 -8.22 8.59
CA ASP A 93 -18.94 -7.22 9.56
C ASP A 93 -17.84 -6.34 8.94
N ILE A 94 -16.97 -6.92 8.10
CA ILE A 94 -15.92 -6.18 7.39
C ILE A 94 -16.55 -5.20 6.41
N LEU A 95 -17.50 -5.65 5.58
CA LEU A 95 -18.19 -4.81 4.60
C LEU A 95 -18.94 -3.66 5.28
N GLU A 96 -19.72 -3.94 6.32
CA GLU A 96 -20.42 -2.93 7.11
C GLU A 96 -19.44 -1.93 7.72
N ARG A 97 -18.31 -2.40 8.25
CA ARG A 97 -17.28 -1.52 8.80
C ARG A 97 -16.69 -0.60 7.74
N LEU A 98 -16.43 -1.11 6.53
CA LEU A 98 -15.90 -0.32 5.43
C LEU A 98 -16.89 0.79 5.04
N VAL A 99 -18.18 0.49 4.97
CA VAL A 99 -19.25 1.46 4.68
C VAL A 99 -19.36 2.50 5.81
N MET A 100 -19.50 2.04 7.06
CA MET A 100 -19.65 2.91 8.24
C MET A 100 -18.50 3.91 8.40
N THR A 101 -17.28 3.50 8.03
CA THR A 101 -16.08 4.35 8.15
C THR A 101 -15.76 5.13 6.88
N ARG A 102 -16.55 4.95 5.81
CA ARG A 102 -16.23 5.44 4.45
C ARG A 102 -14.78 5.14 4.10
N ALA A 103 -14.38 3.90 4.34
CA ALA A 103 -12.99 3.49 4.31
C ALA A 103 -12.35 3.79 2.95
N GLU A 104 -11.13 4.30 2.98
CA GLU A 104 -10.33 4.51 1.77
C GLU A 104 -9.87 3.14 1.23
N LEU A 105 -10.15 2.91 -0.05
CA LEU A 105 -9.89 1.70 -0.80
C LEU A 105 -8.92 2.01 -1.94
N ASP A 106 -7.77 1.34 -1.92
CA ASP A 106 -6.83 1.35 -3.04
C ASP A 106 -7.28 0.29 -4.06
N ILE A 107 -7.78 0.73 -5.21
CA ILE A 107 -8.22 -0.14 -6.30
C ILE A 107 -7.06 -0.28 -7.27
N SER A 108 -6.62 -1.49 -7.53
CA SER A 108 -5.50 -1.76 -8.43
C SER A 108 -5.85 -2.80 -9.47
N GLY A 109 -5.54 -2.50 -10.72
CA GLY A 109 -5.59 -3.45 -11.83
C GLY A 109 -4.23 -4.10 -12.07
N GLU A 110 -4.24 -5.13 -12.91
CA GLU A 110 -3.02 -5.76 -13.42
C GLU A 110 -2.76 -5.25 -14.84
N ARG A 111 -1.54 -4.76 -15.08
CA ARG A 111 -1.08 -4.32 -16.40
C ARG A 111 0.31 -4.91 -16.63
N SER A 112 0.47 -5.72 -17.67
CA SER A 112 1.75 -6.33 -18.04
C SER A 112 2.42 -7.11 -16.89
N GLY A 113 1.62 -7.84 -16.09
CA GLY A 113 2.09 -8.60 -14.93
C GLY A 113 2.47 -7.76 -13.70
N GLN A 114 2.31 -6.44 -13.75
CA GLN A 114 2.54 -5.54 -12.64
C GLN A 114 1.24 -4.98 -12.09
N ARG A 115 1.22 -4.74 -10.77
CA ARG A 115 0.09 -4.12 -10.09
C ARG A 115 0.17 -2.61 -10.23
N THR A 116 -0.84 -2.03 -10.86
CA THR A 116 -0.94 -0.58 -11.07
C THR A 116 -2.15 -0.03 -10.31
N LEU A 117 -1.97 1.09 -9.62
CA LEU A 117 -3.06 1.76 -8.93
C LEU A 117 -4.00 2.35 -9.97
N ALA A 118 -5.26 1.94 -9.95
CA ALA A 118 -6.30 2.39 -10.87
C ALA A 118 -7.05 3.60 -10.27
N ALA A 119 -7.43 3.51 -9.00
CA ALA A 119 -8.08 4.60 -8.28
C ALA A 119 -7.90 4.47 -6.76
N ILE A 120 -8.09 5.59 -6.07
CA ILE A 120 -8.35 5.64 -4.63
C ILE A 120 -9.82 6.04 -4.48
N ALA A 121 -10.60 5.22 -3.79
CA ALA A 121 -12.03 5.42 -3.64
C ALA A 121 -12.45 5.30 -2.18
N ASN A 122 -13.56 5.91 -1.80
CA ASN A 122 -14.18 5.69 -0.50
C ASN A 122 -15.36 4.73 -0.68
N VAL A 123 -15.49 3.77 0.23
CA VAL A 123 -16.65 2.87 0.24
C VAL A 123 -17.90 3.68 0.61
N ALA A 124 -18.90 3.63 -0.27
CA ALA A 124 -20.16 4.38 -0.12
C ALA A 124 -21.32 3.47 0.32
N GLY A 125 -21.31 2.21 -0.11
CA GLY A 125 -22.37 1.26 0.21
C GLY A 125 -22.00 -0.16 -0.19
N THR A 126 -22.83 -1.11 0.21
CA THR A 126 -22.70 -2.52 -0.14
C THR A 126 -24.07 -3.11 -0.41
N GLU A 127 -24.21 -3.83 -1.52
CA GLU A 127 -25.41 -4.56 -1.91
C GLU A 127 -25.03 -6.03 -2.10
N ASN A 128 -25.35 -6.87 -1.11
CA ASN A 128 -24.90 -8.27 -1.06
C ASN A 128 -23.35 -8.38 -1.14
N ILE A 129 -22.84 -8.79 -2.30
CA ILE A 129 -21.40 -8.93 -2.58
C ILE A 129 -20.83 -7.74 -3.37
N ASP A 130 -21.69 -6.85 -3.84
CA ASP A 130 -21.31 -5.66 -4.58
C ASP A 130 -20.88 -4.56 -3.60
N VAL A 131 -19.73 -3.97 -3.86
CA VAL A 131 -19.18 -2.85 -3.09
C VAL A 131 -19.26 -1.61 -3.96
N VAL A 132 -20.08 -0.64 -3.52
CA VAL A 132 -20.23 0.66 -4.19
C VAL A 132 -19.17 1.60 -3.64
N VAL A 133 -18.36 2.16 -4.53
CA VAL A 133 -17.25 3.04 -4.17
C VAL A 133 -17.37 4.36 -4.91
N THR A 134 -16.97 5.46 -4.26
CA THR A 134 -16.92 6.81 -4.84
C THR A 134 -15.47 7.23 -5.02
N PHE A 135 -15.09 7.73 -6.20
CA PHE A 135 -13.69 8.07 -6.44
C PHE A 135 -13.28 9.33 -5.67
N LYS A 136 -12.15 9.21 -4.98
CA LYS A 136 -11.44 10.35 -4.40
C LYS A 136 -10.34 10.85 -5.33
N ASP A 137 -9.71 9.92 -6.04
CA ASP A 137 -8.59 10.17 -6.94
C ASP A 137 -8.55 9.06 -7.99
N LEU A 138 -8.79 9.41 -9.25
CA LEU A 138 -8.83 8.51 -10.39
C LEU A 138 -7.48 8.57 -11.12
N VAL A 139 -6.80 7.43 -11.25
CA VAL A 139 -5.41 7.39 -11.71
C VAL A 139 -5.30 6.82 -13.13
N THR A 140 -5.90 5.66 -13.36
CA THR A 140 -5.82 4.96 -14.65
C THR A 140 -7.18 4.40 -15.00
N GLU A 141 -7.94 5.14 -15.81
CA GLU A 141 -9.31 4.79 -16.20
C GLU A 141 -9.37 3.45 -16.96
N SER A 142 -8.36 3.16 -17.78
CA SER A 142 -8.28 1.93 -18.58
C SER A 142 -8.21 0.65 -17.74
N LEU A 143 -7.95 0.75 -16.43
CA LEU A 143 -7.92 -0.40 -15.51
C LEU A 143 -9.26 -0.62 -14.78
N LEU A 144 -10.26 0.22 -15.04
CA LEU A 144 -11.58 0.19 -14.40
C LEU A 144 -12.71 -0.10 -15.40
N ILE A 145 -12.38 -0.71 -16.54
CA ILE A 145 -13.36 -1.14 -17.54
C ILE A 145 -14.27 -2.21 -16.91
N PRO A 146 -15.59 -2.20 -17.16
CA PRO A 146 -16.47 -3.29 -16.73
C PRO A 146 -15.93 -4.67 -17.15
N GLY A 147 -15.98 -5.64 -16.25
CA GLY A 147 -15.35 -6.95 -16.41
C GLY A 147 -13.89 -7.02 -15.95
N ALA A 148 -13.22 -5.89 -15.70
CA ALA A 148 -11.83 -5.90 -15.25
C ALA A 148 -11.71 -6.47 -13.84
N LYS A 149 -10.74 -7.38 -13.67
CA LYS A 149 -10.39 -7.95 -12.37
C LYS A 149 -9.52 -6.96 -11.61
N VAL A 150 -9.97 -6.54 -10.43
CA VAL A 150 -9.30 -5.56 -9.59
C VAL A 150 -9.02 -6.11 -8.20
N LYS A 151 -7.89 -5.68 -7.63
CA LYS A 151 -7.52 -5.93 -6.24
C LYS A 151 -7.84 -4.68 -5.43
N CYS A 152 -8.71 -4.83 -4.45
CA CYS A 152 -9.18 -3.76 -3.59
C CYS A 152 -8.50 -3.90 -2.22
N ILE A 153 -7.81 -2.85 -1.76
CA ILE A 153 -7.07 -2.90 -0.49
C ILE A 153 -7.50 -1.78 0.45
N PHE A 154 -7.84 -2.14 1.68
CA PHE A 154 -8.29 -1.26 2.76
C PHE A 154 -7.37 -1.38 3.99
N ALA A 155 -7.63 -0.61 5.05
CA ALA A 155 -6.82 -0.64 6.27
C ALA A 155 -6.83 -2.04 6.92
N GLU A 156 -5.74 -2.41 7.61
CA GLU A 156 -5.65 -3.73 8.24
C GLU A 156 -6.72 -3.91 9.34
N MET A 157 -7.41 -5.04 9.29
CA MET A 157 -8.35 -5.52 10.30
C MET A 157 -7.97 -6.94 10.73
N LEU A 158 -8.53 -7.42 11.84
CA LEU A 158 -8.41 -8.80 12.26
C LEU A 158 -9.72 -9.54 11.99
N LYS A 159 -9.65 -10.70 11.36
CA LYS A 159 -10.76 -11.65 11.24
C LYS A 159 -10.26 -13.00 11.74
N ASP A 160 -10.91 -13.58 12.76
CA ASP A 160 -10.51 -14.87 13.34
C ASP A 160 -9.02 -14.94 13.70
N SER A 161 -8.50 -13.85 14.29
CA SER A 161 -7.07 -13.67 14.63
C SER A 161 -6.10 -13.61 13.42
N LYS A 162 -6.61 -13.67 12.19
CA LYS A 162 -5.84 -13.44 10.96
C LYS A 162 -5.98 -11.99 10.52
N LYS A 163 -4.87 -11.41 10.02
CA LYS A 163 -4.91 -10.09 9.41
C LYS A 163 -5.64 -10.17 8.09
N VAL A 164 -6.46 -9.19 7.78
CA VAL A 164 -7.14 -9.03 6.49
C VAL A 164 -7.11 -7.57 6.09
N ASN A 165 -6.90 -7.29 4.82
CA ASN A 165 -6.85 -5.93 4.30
C ASN A 165 -7.18 -5.83 2.80
N ALA A 166 -7.59 -6.92 2.16
CA ALA A 166 -7.82 -6.94 0.72
C ALA A 166 -8.90 -7.94 0.31
N PHE A 167 -9.50 -7.68 -0.85
CA PHE A 167 -10.32 -8.64 -1.58
C PHE A 167 -10.09 -8.47 -3.09
N VAL A 168 -10.45 -9.49 -3.86
CA VAL A 168 -10.49 -9.45 -5.32
C VAL A 168 -11.94 -9.25 -5.75
N GLY A 169 -12.15 -8.39 -6.73
CA GLY A 169 -13.45 -8.20 -7.34
C GLY A 169 -13.37 -7.97 -8.84
N ILE A 170 -14.53 -7.91 -9.46
CA ILE A 170 -14.72 -7.57 -10.87
C ILE A 170 -15.49 -6.26 -10.92
N VAL A 171 -15.03 -5.32 -11.75
CA VAL A 171 -15.76 -4.06 -11.97
C VAL A 171 -17.06 -4.38 -12.71
N LYS A 172 -18.21 -4.11 -12.08
CA LYS A 172 -19.53 -4.32 -12.68
C LYS A 172 -19.96 -3.12 -13.50
N SER A 173 -19.77 -1.92 -12.94
CA SER A 173 -20.02 -0.66 -13.61
C SER A 173 -19.04 0.40 -13.14
N TYR A 174 -18.79 1.36 -14.01
CA TYR A 174 -17.84 2.46 -13.81
C TYR A 174 -18.47 3.75 -14.33
N THR A 175 -18.34 4.82 -13.57
CA THR A 175 -18.75 6.17 -13.97
C THR A 175 -17.76 7.15 -13.37
N LYS A 176 -17.14 7.96 -14.23
CA LYS A 176 -16.07 8.89 -13.85
C LYS A 176 -16.43 9.79 -12.66
N ASP A 177 -17.66 10.28 -12.62
CA ASP A 177 -18.13 11.24 -11.59
C ASP A 177 -18.77 10.58 -10.37
N LYS A 178 -19.30 9.35 -10.51
CA LYS A 178 -20.08 8.68 -9.46
C LYS A 178 -19.31 7.56 -8.75
N GLY A 179 -18.26 7.02 -9.39
CA GLY A 179 -17.44 5.95 -8.85
C GLY A 179 -17.58 4.62 -9.60
N ALA A 180 -17.51 3.51 -8.89
CA ALA A 180 -17.64 2.18 -9.48
C ALA A 180 -18.43 1.24 -8.57
N VAL A 181 -19.00 0.20 -9.17
CA VAL A 181 -19.57 -0.94 -8.45
C VAL A 181 -18.63 -2.12 -8.69
N ILE A 182 -18.14 -2.72 -7.61
CA ILE A 182 -17.18 -3.81 -7.65
C ILE A 182 -17.81 -5.05 -7.01
N THR A 183 -18.08 -6.07 -7.80
CA THR A 183 -18.56 -7.36 -7.32
C THR A 183 -17.41 -8.13 -6.70
N ARG A 184 -17.47 -8.41 -5.40
CA ARG A 184 -16.45 -9.21 -4.71
C ARG A 184 -16.52 -10.65 -5.18
N THR A 185 -15.40 -11.20 -5.64
CA THR A 185 -15.29 -12.58 -6.12
C THR A 185 -14.39 -13.46 -5.27
N SER A 186 -13.82 -12.93 -4.18
CA SER A 186 -12.96 -13.69 -3.26
C SER A 186 -13.33 -13.43 -1.80
N SER A 187 -12.95 -14.38 -0.95
CA SER A 187 -12.83 -14.14 0.49
C SER A 187 -11.85 -13.00 0.78
N PHE A 188 -11.99 -12.38 1.95
CA PHE A 188 -11.01 -11.40 2.41
C PHE A 188 -9.66 -12.07 2.68
N GLY A 189 -8.61 -11.45 2.17
CA GLY A 189 -7.23 -11.88 2.35
C GLY A 189 -6.35 -10.76 2.88
N TYR A 190 -5.06 -11.06 3.00
CA TYR A 190 -4.05 -10.10 3.41
C TYR A 190 -3.01 -9.93 2.32
N ILE A 191 -2.83 -8.68 1.89
CA ILE A 191 -1.78 -8.26 0.98
C ILE A 191 -0.88 -7.29 1.73
N LYS A 192 0.39 -7.68 1.90
CA LYS A 192 1.40 -6.79 2.46
C LYS A 192 1.59 -5.58 1.52
N ARG A 193 1.10 -4.41 1.94
CA ARG A 193 1.12 -3.17 1.11
C ARG A 193 2.52 -2.67 0.77
N ARG A 194 3.52 -2.96 1.61
CA ARG A 194 4.88 -2.40 1.49
C ARG A 194 5.91 -3.50 1.67
N VAL A 195 6.84 -3.60 0.72
CA VAL A 195 7.99 -4.49 0.83
C VAL A 195 8.95 -3.99 1.92
N PHE A 196 9.22 -2.68 1.92
CA PHE A 196 10.17 -2.04 2.83
C PHE A 196 9.46 -1.27 3.94
N ALA A 197 10.00 -1.40 5.15
CA ALA A 197 9.60 -0.55 6.27
C ALA A 197 10.03 0.90 6.03
N ARG A 198 9.18 1.83 6.46
CA ARG A 198 9.45 3.27 6.43
C ARG A 198 9.97 3.70 7.79
N ARG A 199 11.05 4.45 7.80
CA ARG A 199 11.62 5.09 8.99
C ARG A 199 11.24 6.56 8.96
N LYS A 200 10.70 7.07 10.07
CA LYS A 200 10.49 8.51 10.24
C LYS A 200 11.84 9.19 10.43
N VAL A 201 11.98 10.39 9.89
CA VAL A 201 13.17 11.21 10.09
C VAL A 201 13.01 11.95 11.41
N ALA A 202 13.86 11.61 12.38
CA ALA A 202 13.81 12.19 13.72
C ALA A 202 14.30 13.65 13.72
N ASP A 203 15.34 13.95 12.95
CA ASP A 203 15.93 15.28 12.87
C ASP A 203 16.17 15.66 11.40
N GLN A 204 15.52 16.76 10.99
CA GLN A 204 15.51 17.25 9.63
C GLN A 204 16.86 17.87 9.22
N ARG A 205 17.74 18.21 10.16
CA ARG A 205 19.06 18.82 9.89
C ARG A 205 20.03 17.85 9.21
N TYR A 206 19.81 16.55 9.40
CA TYR A 206 20.68 15.50 8.87
C TYR A 206 20.40 15.10 7.44
N ILE A 207 19.34 15.64 6.82
CA ILE A 207 18.99 15.25 5.45
C ILE A 207 18.63 16.50 4.63
N LYS A 208 19.29 16.64 3.49
CA LYS A 208 19.00 17.68 2.51
C LYS A 208 18.54 17.07 1.20
N ILE A 209 17.65 17.77 0.51
CA ILE A 209 17.05 17.28 -0.73
C ILE A 209 17.01 18.38 -1.78
N LYS A 210 17.36 18.03 -3.01
CA LYS A 210 17.06 18.76 -4.23
C LYS A 210 16.31 17.85 -5.18
N ILE A 211 15.27 18.37 -5.83
CA ILE A 211 14.47 17.63 -6.81
C ILE A 211 14.38 18.47 -8.08
N TRP A 212 14.61 17.82 -9.21
CA TRP A 212 14.31 18.35 -10.54
C TRP A 212 13.28 17.44 -11.19
N ARG A 213 12.21 18.03 -11.72
CA ARG A 213 11.29 17.35 -12.63
C ARG A 213 11.99 17.16 -13.97
N LEU A 214 11.83 15.98 -14.53
CA LEU A 214 12.40 15.62 -15.83
C LEU A 214 11.30 15.64 -16.87
N GLU A 215 11.59 16.24 -18.02
CA GLU A 215 10.67 16.25 -19.17
C GLU A 215 10.75 14.95 -19.96
N ASP A 216 11.94 14.34 -20.03
CA ASP A 216 12.19 13.08 -20.71
C ASP A 216 13.10 12.14 -19.89
N GLU A 217 13.31 10.92 -20.41
CA GLU A 217 14.24 9.95 -19.81
C GLU A 217 15.72 10.18 -20.23
N ASN A 218 15.96 11.06 -21.21
CA ASN A 218 17.26 11.35 -21.82
C ASN A 218 17.83 12.68 -21.28
N PHE A 219 17.89 12.80 -19.96
CA PHE A 219 18.36 14.01 -19.30
C PHE A 219 19.88 14.03 -19.11
N ASP A 220 20.47 15.22 -19.25
CA ASP A 220 21.87 15.48 -18.90
C ASP A 220 22.00 15.78 -17.40
N ILE A 221 22.58 14.83 -16.66
CA ILE A 221 22.84 14.93 -15.23
C ILE A 221 23.78 16.10 -14.91
N ASP A 222 24.82 16.30 -15.72
CA ASP A 222 25.81 17.33 -15.46
C ASP A 222 25.22 18.72 -15.66
N PHE A 223 24.43 18.91 -16.71
CA PHE A 223 23.69 20.15 -16.91
C PHE A 223 22.73 20.44 -15.75
N LEU A 224 21.92 19.45 -15.33
CA LEU A 224 20.95 19.63 -14.25
C LEU A 224 21.62 19.99 -12.92
N LEU A 225 22.77 19.39 -12.61
CA LEU A 225 23.48 19.67 -11.36
C LEU A 225 24.23 21.01 -11.36
N ASP A 226 24.57 21.55 -12.55
CA ASP A 226 25.47 22.70 -12.69
C ASP A 226 24.77 23.98 -13.08
N LYS A 227 23.73 23.87 -13.89
CA LYS A 227 23.07 24.99 -14.55
C LYS A 227 21.59 25.12 -14.20
N ALA A 228 20.92 24.00 -13.90
CA ALA A 228 19.50 24.03 -13.58
C ALA A 228 19.26 24.17 -12.07
N GLU A 229 18.36 25.09 -11.72
CA GLU A 229 17.87 25.18 -10.35
C GLU A 229 16.84 24.07 -10.04
N PRO A 230 16.87 23.49 -8.83
CA PRO A 230 15.92 22.46 -8.43
C PRO A 230 14.53 23.04 -8.25
N ASP A 231 13.50 22.33 -8.73
CA ASP A 231 12.09 22.69 -8.51
C ASP A 231 11.72 22.69 -7.03
N ILE A 232 12.31 21.78 -6.25
CA ILE A 232 12.09 21.67 -4.81
C ILE A 232 13.44 21.55 -4.10
N LEU A 233 13.64 22.39 -3.08
CA LEU A 233 14.81 22.39 -2.21
C LEU A 233 14.38 22.26 -0.75
N ILE A 234 14.98 21.31 -0.04
CA ILE A 234 14.89 21.19 1.42
C ILE A 234 16.30 21.26 1.99
N ASP A 235 16.62 22.37 2.64
CA ASP A 235 17.87 22.59 3.38
C ASP A 235 17.52 23.13 4.78
N ASN A 236 17.00 22.24 5.63
CA ASN A 236 16.58 22.61 6.98
C ASN A 236 17.80 22.80 7.87
N ARG A 237 18.21 24.05 8.06
CA ARG A 237 19.37 24.41 8.89
C ARG A 237 19.04 24.59 10.38
N LYS A 238 17.77 24.66 10.73
CA LYS A 238 17.28 24.83 12.10
C LYS A 238 16.37 23.67 12.48
N ASN A 239 16.29 23.38 13.77
CA ASN A 239 15.36 22.39 14.31
C ASN A 239 13.94 22.96 14.10
N VAL A 240 13.30 22.59 12.99
CA VAL A 240 11.94 23.00 12.73
C VAL A 240 11.07 22.21 13.70
N GLY A 241 10.62 22.87 14.78
CA GLY A 241 9.65 22.27 15.69
C GLY A 241 8.44 21.76 14.92
N ALA A 242 7.82 20.67 15.40
CA ALA A 242 6.70 19.98 14.75
C ALA A 242 5.46 20.86 14.44
N VAL A 243 5.47 22.12 14.87
CA VAL A 243 4.37 23.10 14.75
C VAL A 243 4.47 23.94 13.46
N MET A 244 5.65 24.09 12.85
CA MET A 244 5.79 24.89 11.63
C MET A 244 5.68 24.04 10.36
N LYS A 245 4.76 24.45 9.48
CA LYS A 245 4.50 23.91 8.13
C LYS A 245 5.62 24.29 7.14
N VAL A 246 6.84 23.84 7.40
CA VAL A 246 8.04 24.03 6.55
C VAL A 246 8.26 22.77 5.69
N PRO A 247 8.87 22.88 4.49
CA PRO A 247 9.32 21.71 3.74
C PRO A 247 10.12 20.74 4.62
N GLN A 248 9.71 19.48 4.65
CA GLN A 248 10.29 18.49 5.55
C GLN A 248 10.09 17.07 5.04
N ILE A 249 10.98 16.18 5.47
CA ILE A 249 10.91 14.77 5.12
C ILE A 249 10.06 14.05 6.16
N ILE A 250 9.06 13.33 5.69
CA ILE A 250 8.08 12.63 6.53
C ILE A 250 8.61 11.25 6.89
N ASP A 251 8.96 10.47 5.86
CA ASP A 251 9.46 9.11 6.01
C ASP A 251 10.34 8.67 4.83
N ILE A 252 11.28 7.77 5.10
CA ILE A 252 12.20 7.18 4.11
C ILE A 252 12.19 5.67 4.24
N SER A 253 12.23 4.97 3.11
CA SER A 253 12.41 3.52 3.02
C SER A 253 13.46 3.17 1.96
N LYS A 254 13.84 1.89 1.85
CA LYS A 254 14.72 1.44 0.75
C LYS A 254 14.13 1.66 -0.64
N GLY A 255 12.80 1.75 -0.76
CA GLY A 255 12.11 1.87 -2.04
C GLY A 255 11.56 3.26 -2.36
N GLY A 256 11.72 4.25 -1.47
CA GLY A 256 11.13 5.57 -1.69
C GLY A 256 11.11 6.47 -0.46
N ILE A 257 10.68 7.71 -0.69
CA ILE A 257 10.65 8.80 0.29
C ILE A 257 9.33 9.58 0.19
N ALA A 258 8.82 10.04 1.33
CA ALA A 258 7.69 10.97 1.39
C ALA A 258 8.12 12.27 2.07
N LEU A 259 7.68 13.40 1.54
CA LEU A 259 8.01 14.73 2.04
C LEU A 259 6.87 15.72 1.84
N TYR A 260 6.93 16.82 2.58
CA TYR A 260 6.25 18.06 2.26
C TYR A 260 7.25 18.99 1.57
N GLY A 261 6.88 19.54 0.43
CA GLY A 261 7.71 20.47 -0.34
C GLY A 261 6.88 21.59 -0.92
N SER A 262 7.50 22.75 -1.10
CA SER A 262 6.97 23.82 -1.96
C SER A 262 7.76 23.79 -3.25
N VAL A 263 7.05 23.93 -4.37
CA VAL A 263 7.70 24.21 -5.66
C VAL A 263 8.21 25.64 -5.60
N ARG A 264 9.43 25.90 -6.10
CA ARG A 264 9.98 27.26 -6.19
C ARG A 264 9.16 28.11 -7.15
N GLU A 265 9.26 29.43 -7.00
CA GLU A 265 8.71 30.36 -7.97
C GLU A 265 9.35 30.13 -9.35
N GLY A 266 8.53 30.05 -10.40
CA GLY A 266 8.96 29.66 -11.75
C GLY A 266 9.37 28.18 -11.91
N GLY A 267 9.26 27.36 -10.85
CA GLY A 267 9.51 25.92 -10.90
C GLY A 267 8.33 25.15 -11.48
N ASN A 268 8.61 23.96 -12.01
CA ASN A 268 7.59 23.12 -12.58
C ASN A 268 6.79 22.39 -11.50
N MET A 269 5.45 22.48 -11.58
CA MET A 269 4.58 21.69 -10.72
C MET A 269 4.85 20.19 -10.92
N VAL A 270 4.98 19.49 -9.79
CA VAL A 270 5.25 18.06 -9.75
C VAL A 270 3.93 17.31 -9.62
N SER A 271 3.64 16.49 -10.62
CA SER A 271 2.42 15.70 -10.75
C SER A 271 2.70 14.21 -10.60
N ARG A 272 1.62 13.42 -10.41
CA ARG A 272 1.75 11.97 -10.32
C ARG A 272 2.29 11.40 -11.63
N ASN A 273 3.12 10.36 -11.52
CA ASN A 273 3.84 9.66 -12.59
C ASN A 273 4.98 10.46 -13.23
N ASP A 274 5.19 11.73 -12.84
CA ASP A 274 6.36 12.48 -13.30
C ASP A 274 7.65 11.75 -12.91
N LYS A 275 8.61 11.80 -13.81
CA LYS A 275 9.97 11.35 -13.57
C LYS A 275 10.78 12.50 -12.98
N ILE A 276 11.60 12.18 -11.99
CA ILE A 276 12.38 13.17 -11.27
C ILE A 276 13.81 12.71 -11.05
N LEU A 277 14.71 13.67 -10.93
CA LEU A 277 16.04 13.50 -10.39
C LEU A 277 16.03 13.95 -8.92
N LEU A 278 16.30 13.04 -8.01
CA LEU A 278 16.40 13.29 -6.57
C LEU A 278 17.87 13.28 -6.16
N CYS A 279 18.40 14.42 -5.74
CA CYS A 279 19.66 14.49 -5.04
C CYS A 279 19.40 14.62 -3.54
N MET A 280 19.90 13.66 -2.78
CA MET A 280 19.73 13.59 -1.33
C MET A 280 21.10 13.54 -0.67
N LEU A 281 21.26 14.29 0.42
CA LEU A 281 22.48 14.31 1.20
C LEU A 281 22.16 13.91 2.64
N ILE A 282 22.71 12.80 3.10
CA ILE A 282 22.41 12.23 4.43
C ILE A 282 23.65 12.30 5.31
N TYR A 283 23.55 12.88 6.50
CA TYR A 283 24.62 12.84 7.49
C TYR A 283 24.81 11.43 8.03
N MET A 284 26.05 10.97 8.05
CA MET A 284 26.45 9.67 8.58
C MET A 284 27.19 9.89 9.91
N PRO A 285 26.53 9.73 11.08
CA PRO A 285 27.13 10.07 12.38
C PRO A 285 28.47 9.38 12.62
N LYS A 286 28.58 8.08 12.28
CA LYS A 286 29.82 7.30 12.43
C LYS A 286 31.00 7.87 11.67
N ARG A 287 30.76 8.48 10.50
CA ARG A 287 31.80 9.04 9.63
C ARG A 287 31.91 10.56 9.75
N LYS A 288 31.05 11.20 10.54
CA LYS A 288 30.94 12.66 10.67
C LYS A 288 30.95 13.39 9.32
N THR A 289 30.32 12.79 8.33
CA THR A 289 30.33 13.28 6.94
C THR A 289 28.95 13.12 6.34
N PHE A 290 28.64 14.01 5.41
CA PHE A 290 27.44 13.89 4.59
C PHE A 290 27.72 12.98 3.40
N GLN A 291 26.86 11.98 3.20
CA GLN A 291 26.90 11.07 2.07
C GLN A 291 25.87 11.50 1.02
N PRO A 292 26.32 11.80 -0.22
CA PRO A 292 25.41 12.16 -1.28
C PRO A 292 24.85 10.93 -1.99
N HIS A 293 23.59 11.03 -2.40
CA HIS A 293 22.84 10.05 -3.16
C HIS A 293 22.16 10.77 -4.32
N LEU A 294 22.30 10.22 -5.53
CA LEU A 294 21.60 10.69 -6.71
C LEU A 294 20.72 9.57 -7.23
N ILE A 295 19.42 9.83 -7.36
CA ILE A 295 18.41 8.79 -7.57
C ILE A 295 17.46 9.26 -8.66
N TYR A 296 17.27 8.42 -9.67
CA TYR A 296 16.14 8.55 -10.61
C TYR A 296 14.90 7.95 -9.96
N ALA A 297 13.83 8.73 -9.89
CA ALA A 297 12.63 8.37 -9.15
C ALA A 297 11.35 8.77 -9.90
N GLU A 298 10.23 8.19 -9.49
CA GLU A 298 8.90 8.51 -10.01
C GLU A 298 7.99 9.01 -8.89
N VAL A 299 7.17 10.01 -9.20
CA VAL A 299 6.16 10.53 -8.29
C VAL A 299 4.98 9.56 -8.20
N ARG A 300 4.78 8.95 -7.04
CA ARG A 300 3.65 8.03 -6.78
C ARG A 300 2.42 8.73 -6.21
N ALA A 301 2.61 9.89 -5.59
CA ALA A 301 1.52 10.75 -5.13
C ALA A 301 1.99 12.19 -5.04
N ALA A 302 1.15 13.11 -5.52
CA ALA A 302 1.27 14.54 -5.29
C ALA A 302 -0.09 15.05 -4.85
N LYS A 303 -0.18 15.58 -3.62
CA LYS A 303 -1.43 16.10 -3.05
C LYS A 303 -1.17 17.46 -2.44
N SER A 304 -2.06 18.43 -2.69
CA SER A 304 -1.99 19.71 -1.99
C SER A 304 -2.11 19.48 -0.48
N ALA A 305 -1.20 20.11 0.28
CA ALA A 305 -1.19 20.11 1.74
C ALA A 305 -1.65 21.47 2.31
N GLY A 306 -2.14 22.37 1.44
CA GLY A 306 -2.47 23.75 1.77
C GLY A 306 -1.23 24.64 1.89
N ASN A 307 -1.45 25.96 1.94
CA ASN A 307 -0.40 26.99 2.11
C ASN A 307 0.73 26.88 1.07
N GLY A 308 0.41 26.57 -0.19
CA GLY A 308 1.39 26.42 -1.27
C GLY A 308 2.24 25.14 -1.21
N MET A 309 2.07 24.29 -0.20
CA MET A 309 2.82 23.04 -0.08
C MET A 309 2.11 21.86 -0.73
N SER A 310 2.91 20.91 -1.20
CA SER A 310 2.47 19.61 -1.66
C SER A 310 3.06 18.49 -0.80
N ARG A 311 2.22 17.52 -0.45
CA ARG A 311 2.66 16.22 0.05
C ARG A 311 3.05 15.36 -1.14
N LEU A 312 4.33 15.07 -1.25
CA LEU A 312 4.91 14.29 -2.33
C LEU A 312 5.38 12.93 -1.81
N SER A 313 5.22 11.90 -2.64
CA SER A 313 5.75 10.56 -2.37
C SER A 313 6.41 10.04 -3.63
N PHE A 314 7.68 9.68 -3.50
CA PHE A 314 8.52 9.24 -4.61
C PHE A 314 8.90 7.77 -4.42
N GLN A 315 8.89 7.02 -5.51
CA GLN A 315 9.45 5.68 -5.60
C GLN A 315 10.82 5.73 -6.25
N PHE A 316 11.81 5.09 -5.64
CA PHE A 316 13.15 4.98 -6.22
C PHE A 316 13.13 3.95 -7.34
N LEU A 317 13.63 4.34 -8.52
CA LEU A 317 13.74 3.46 -9.67
C LEU A 317 15.17 2.94 -9.81
N ARG A 318 16.16 3.84 -9.80
CA ARG A 318 17.59 3.47 -9.85
C ARG A 318 18.47 4.50 -9.17
N SER A 319 19.57 4.05 -8.57
CA SER A 319 20.65 4.93 -8.13
C SER A 319 21.52 5.30 -9.32
N LEU A 320 21.93 6.57 -9.38
CA LEU A 320 22.83 7.10 -10.39
C LEU A 320 24.21 7.35 -9.80
N LYS A 321 25.24 7.32 -10.66
CA LYS A 321 26.60 7.66 -10.27
C LYS A 321 26.73 9.17 -10.13
N ILE A 322 27.33 9.60 -9.02
CA ILE A 322 27.60 11.02 -8.80
C ILE A 322 28.92 11.38 -9.49
N PRO A 323 28.95 12.41 -10.34
CA PRO A 323 30.19 12.91 -10.94
C PRO A 323 31.23 13.23 -9.85
N ALA A 324 32.48 12.77 -10.03
CA ALA A 324 33.51 12.88 -9.00
C ALA A 324 33.73 14.33 -8.53
N ARG A 325 33.73 15.27 -9.49
CA ARG A 325 33.85 16.72 -9.27
C ARG A 325 32.75 17.33 -8.40
N LYS A 326 31.61 16.66 -8.23
CA LYS A 326 30.44 17.19 -7.49
C LYS A 326 30.28 16.64 -6.08
N ARG A 327 31.04 15.61 -5.70
CA ARG A 327 30.85 14.92 -4.40
C ARG A 327 30.90 15.87 -3.20
N SER A 328 31.69 16.94 -3.26
CA SER A 328 31.84 17.95 -2.20
C SER A 328 31.00 19.22 -2.38
N THR A 329 30.39 19.44 -3.56
CA THR A 329 29.78 20.72 -3.94
C THR A 329 28.27 20.65 -4.21
N LEU A 330 27.66 19.45 -4.14
CA LEU A 330 26.22 19.26 -4.37
C LEU A 330 25.32 20.16 -3.50
N PHE A 331 25.78 20.50 -2.30
CA PHE A 331 25.17 21.51 -1.43
C PHE A 331 26.29 22.44 -0.94
N LYS A 332 26.01 23.75 -0.87
CA LYS A 332 26.98 24.71 -0.32
C LYS A 332 27.06 24.52 1.21
N GLY A 333 28.28 24.56 1.78
CA GLY A 333 28.51 24.53 3.24
C GLY A 333 28.38 23.17 3.95
N GLN A 334 28.52 22.05 3.23
CA GLN A 334 28.38 20.69 3.80
C GLN A 334 29.40 20.37 4.89
N SER A 335 30.67 20.74 4.67
CA SER A 335 31.78 20.45 5.58
C SER A 335 31.62 21.17 6.92
N VAL A 336 31.29 22.47 6.88
CA VAL A 336 31.07 23.30 8.06
C VAL A 336 29.91 22.77 8.91
N MET A 337 28.83 22.31 8.27
CA MET A 337 27.70 21.71 9.00
C MET A 337 28.05 20.38 9.67
N ALA A 338 28.79 19.51 8.98
CA ALA A 338 29.20 18.23 9.56
C ALA A 338 30.02 18.44 10.84
N MET A 339 30.86 19.47 10.86
CA MET A 339 31.60 19.87 12.06
C MET A 339 30.68 20.37 13.18
N ASN A 340 29.76 21.29 12.89
CA ASN A 340 28.83 21.83 13.89
C ASN A 340 27.91 20.76 14.50
N LEU A 341 27.43 19.81 13.68
CA LEU A 341 26.60 18.70 14.15
C LEU A 341 27.39 17.72 15.02
N ALA A 342 28.66 17.47 14.69
CA ALA A 342 29.54 16.61 15.49
C ALA A 342 29.95 17.22 16.84
N GLN A 343 29.94 18.54 16.98
CA GLN A 343 30.27 19.24 18.23
C GLN A 343 29.09 19.25 19.22
N ASN A 344 27.86 19.39 18.72
CA ASN A 344 26.66 19.43 19.57
C ASN A 344 26.30 18.10 20.24
N GLU A 345 26.91 16.96 19.86
CA GLU A 345 26.71 15.66 20.53
C GLU A 345 27.63 15.48 21.76
N LYS A 346 28.59 16.38 22.00
CA LYS A 346 29.54 16.29 23.12
C LYS A 346 29.14 17.07 24.38
N ASN A 347 28.06 17.85 24.29
CA ASN A 347 27.44 18.55 25.42
C ASN A 347 26.08 17.90 25.69
#